data_AF-A0A6V8QH39-F1
#
_entry.id   AF-A0A6V8QH39-F1
#
_cell.length_a   1.000
_cell.length_b   1.000
_cell.length_c   1.000
_cell.angle_alpha   90.00
_cell.angle_beta   90.00
_cell.angle_gamma   90.00
#
_symmetry.space_group_name_H-M   'P 1'
#
loop_
_entity.id
_entity.type
_entity.pdbx_description
1 polymer ?
#
loop_
_entity_poly.entity_id
_entity_poly.type
_entity_poly.pdbx_seq_one_letter_code
_entity_poly.pdbx_strand_id
1 'polypeptide(L)'
;MYRQYISEIGLSLEQDTPSTPQDGKYYLILKGKILGSYNSQKRATEAYKKIREKLGYKVLKTQTKAERKELIQVEDMDRFFERYNRYWGSSQSFRKGGKLVNR
;
A
#
# COMPACT_ATOMS: atom_id res chain seq x y z
N MET A 1 8.98 7.35 -17.26
CA MET A 1 8.55 8.52 -16.48
C MET A 1 8.23 8.11 -15.05
N TYR A 2 8.94 8.66 -14.08
CA TYR A 2 8.71 8.45 -12.64
C TYR A 2 8.61 9.81 -11.93
N ARG A 3 7.63 9.96 -11.03
CA ARG A 3 7.46 11.19 -10.24
C ARG A 3 6.92 10.89 -8.86
N GLN A 4 7.61 11.41 -7.85
CA GLN A 4 7.16 11.43 -6.46
C GLN A 4 7.24 12.87 -5.96
N TYR A 5 6.12 13.45 -5.54
CA TYR A 5 6.03 14.85 -5.12
C TYR A 5 5.32 14.99 -3.78
N ILE A 6 5.88 15.80 -2.88
CA ILE A 6 5.21 16.26 -1.66
C ILE A 6 4.97 17.75 -1.82
N SER A 7 3.70 18.11 -2.02
CA SER A 7 3.24 19.49 -2.22
C SER A 7 3.58 20.42 -1.04
N GLU A 8 3.46 19.91 0.18
CA GLU A 8 3.52 20.67 1.43
C GLU A 8 4.92 21.25 1.67
N ILE A 9 5.96 20.56 1.19
CA ILE A 9 7.35 20.99 1.28
C ILE A 9 7.97 21.32 -0.09
N GLY A 10 7.21 21.16 -1.17
CA GLY A 10 7.66 21.39 -2.54
C GLY A 10 8.82 20.47 -2.96
N LEU A 11 8.91 19.26 -2.41
CA LEU A 11 9.99 18.30 -2.69
C LEU A 11 9.52 17.27 -3.71
N SER A 12 10.17 17.21 -4.88
CA SER A 12 9.96 16.15 -5.86
C SER A 12 11.21 15.33 -6.16
N LEU A 13 10.97 14.07 -6.50
CA LEU A 13 11.92 13.17 -7.13
C LEU A 13 11.35 12.76 -8.49
N GLU A 14 12.04 13.12 -9.57
CA GLU A 14 11.53 13.03 -10.94
C GLU A 14 12.54 12.36 -11.88
N GLN A 15 12.06 11.64 -12.89
CA GLN A 15 12.86 11.07 -13.98
C GLN A 15 12.02 11.07 -15.26
N ASP A 16 12.61 11.56 -16.35
CA ASP A 16 12.00 11.66 -17.67
C ASP A 16 10.62 12.37 -17.62
N THR A 17 10.54 13.48 -16.88
CA THR A 17 9.36 14.37 -16.80
C THR A 17 9.60 15.64 -17.63
N PRO A 18 8.58 16.43 -18.01
CA PRO A 18 8.80 17.71 -18.71
C PRO A 18 9.69 18.71 -17.94
N SER A 19 9.81 18.55 -16.62
CA SER A 19 10.65 19.38 -15.75
C SER A 19 12.07 18.85 -15.58
N THR A 20 12.40 17.70 -16.18
CA THR A 20 13.71 17.06 -16.08
C THR A 20 14.25 16.65 -17.45
N PRO A 21 15.58 16.65 -17.65
CA PRO A 21 16.18 16.09 -18.85
C PRO A 21 15.81 14.61 -19.04
N GLN A 22 15.65 14.19 -20.30
CA GLN A 22 15.43 12.79 -20.68
C GLN A 22 16.75 12.04 -20.83
N ASP A 23 17.56 12.04 -19.77
CA ASP A 23 18.88 11.40 -19.74
C ASP A 23 18.91 10.13 -18.87
N GLY A 24 17.74 9.67 -18.43
CA GLY A 24 17.59 8.50 -17.57
C GLY A 24 18.06 8.71 -16.12
N LYS A 25 18.44 9.93 -15.71
CA LYS A 25 18.81 10.22 -14.32
C LYS A 25 17.59 10.60 -13.48
N TYR A 26 17.73 10.37 -12.19
CA TYR A 26 16.79 10.81 -11.17
C TYR A 26 17.20 12.18 -10.65
N TYR A 27 16.29 13.15 -10.73
CA TYR A 27 16.50 14.52 -10.26
C TYR A 27 15.74 14.76 -8.97
N LEU A 28 16.44 15.35 -8.01
CA LEU A 28 15.86 15.80 -6.76
C LEU A 28 15.60 17.30 -6.85
N ILE A 29 14.35 17.71 -6.75
CA ILE A 29 13.90 19.09 -6.94
C ILE A 29 13.26 19.58 -5.64
N LEU A 30 13.66 20.75 -5.18
CA LEU A 30 13.06 21.43 -4.03
C LEU A 30 12.61 22.82 -4.44
N LYS A 31 11.29 23.08 -4.35
CA LYS A 31 10.66 24.35 -4.72
C LYS A 31 11.07 24.83 -6.12
N GLY A 32 11.08 23.90 -7.08
CA GLY A 32 11.47 24.16 -8.48
C GLY A 32 12.97 24.23 -8.75
N LYS A 33 13.84 24.09 -7.74
CA LYS A 33 15.30 24.08 -7.91
C LYS A 33 15.84 22.66 -7.88
N ILE A 34 16.66 22.30 -8.86
CA ILE A 34 17.39 21.03 -8.88
C ILE A 34 18.47 21.08 -7.81
N LEU A 35 18.38 20.18 -6.83
CA LEU A 35 19.38 20.02 -5.77
C LEU A 35 20.46 19.01 -6.14
N GLY A 36 20.14 18.05 -7.02
CA GLY A 36 21.09 17.04 -7.48
C GLY A 36 20.49 16.08 -8.49
N SER A 37 21.36 15.33 -9.16
CA SER A 37 21.00 14.24 -10.08
C SER A 37 21.70 12.95 -9.66
N TYR A 38 21.04 11.81 -9.92
CA TYR A 38 21.51 10.49 -9.50
C TYR A 38 21.26 9.47 -10.60
N ASN A 39 22.24 8.61 -10.87
CA ASN A 39 22.12 7.52 -11.84
C ASN A 39 21.40 6.28 -11.29
N SER A 40 20.93 6.32 -10.03
CA SER A 40 20.33 5.17 -9.36
C SER A 40 19.14 5.61 -8.53
N GLN A 41 18.00 4.93 -8.74
CA GLN A 41 16.76 5.17 -7.99
C GLN A 41 16.97 5.01 -6.49
N LYS A 42 17.78 4.03 -6.08
CA LYS A 42 18.08 3.78 -4.67
C LYS A 42 18.75 4.98 -4.02
N ARG A 43 19.83 5.49 -4.64
CA ARG A 43 20.57 6.68 -4.14
C ARG A 43 19.68 7.92 -4.14
N ALA A 44 18.89 8.10 -5.19
CA ALA A 44 17.93 9.19 -5.31
C ALA A 44 16.87 9.17 -4.19
N THR A 45 16.34 7.99 -3.90
CA THR A 45 15.34 7.77 -2.83
C THR A 45 15.95 8.01 -1.45
N GLU A 46 17.18 7.58 -1.21
CA GLU A 46 17.90 7.85 0.05
C GLU A 46 18.14 9.34 0.25
N ALA A 47 18.59 10.06 -0.79
CA ALA A 47 18.75 11.51 -0.74
C ALA A 47 17.41 12.23 -0.49
N TYR A 48 16.35 11.80 -1.19
CA TYR A 48 15.00 12.31 -1.00
C TYR A 48 14.53 12.15 0.45
N LYS A 49 14.73 10.96 1.06
CA LYS A 49 14.40 10.72 2.47
C LYS A 49 15.18 11.63 3.40
N LYS A 50 16.49 11.79 3.20
CA LYS A 50 17.34 12.69 4.01
C LYS A 50 16.87 14.13 3.96
N ILE A 51 16.53 14.64 2.78
CA ILE A 51 16.01 16.01 2.64
C ILE A 51 14.64 16.15 3.29
N ARG A 52 13.75 15.18 3.08
CA ARG A 52 12.43 15.15 3.71
C ARG A 52 12.53 15.18 5.24
N GLU A 53 13.44 14.39 5.82
CA GLU A 53 13.72 14.36 7.26
C GLU A 53 14.31 15.69 7.75
N LYS A 54 15.26 16.27 7.01
CA LYS A 54 15.84 17.59 7.33
C LYS A 54 14.79 18.70 7.33
N LEU A 55 13.77 18.60 6.47
CA LEU A 55 12.64 19.53 6.41
C LEU A 55 11.58 19.26 7.49
N GLY A 56 11.78 18.26 8.35
CA GLY A 56 10.87 17.93 9.44
C GLY A 56 9.54 17.34 8.98
N TYR A 57 9.41 16.91 7.72
CA TYR A 57 8.17 16.33 7.21
C TYR A 57 7.98 14.93 7.79
N LYS A 58 7.09 14.83 8.77
CA LYS A 58 6.65 13.56 9.36
C LYS A 58 5.51 13.01 8.51
N VAL A 59 5.76 11.89 7.84
CA VAL A 59 4.67 11.14 7.21
C VAL A 59 3.75 10.67 8.32
N LEU A 60 2.48 11.05 8.28
CA LEU A 60 1.46 10.44 9.13
C LEU A 60 1.56 8.93 8.90
N LYS A 61 1.90 8.17 9.95
CA LYS A 61 2.08 6.72 9.85
C LYS A 61 0.75 6.13 9.37
N THR A 62 0.64 5.86 8.07
CA THR A 62 -0.38 4.96 7.57
C THR A 62 -0.12 3.61 8.22
N GLN A 63 -1.18 2.96 8.70
CA GLN A 63 -1.17 1.73 9.51
C GLN A 63 0.03 0.82 9.24
N THR A 64 0.66 0.37 10.31
CA THR A 64 1.89 -0.44 10.23
C THR A 64 1.66 -1.70 9.41
N LYS A 65 2.72 -2.26 8.83
CA LYS A 65 2.64 -3.50 8.04
C LYS A 65 2.05 -4.68 8.84
N ALA A 66 2.21 -4.64 10.17
CA ALA A 66 1.58 -5.59 11.09
C ALA A 66 0.07 -5.39 11.15
N GLU A 67 -0.39 -4.15 11.39
CA GLU A 67 -1.83 -3.79 11.40
C GLU A 67 -2.51 -4.16 10.07
N ARG A 68 -1.85 -3.89 8.92
CA ARG A 68 -2.39 -4.31 7.61
C ARG A 68 -2.48 -5.82 7.45
N LYS A 69 -1.51 -6.59 7.96
CA LYS A 69 -1.50 -8.06 7.86
C LYS A 69 -2.55 -8.70 8.75
N GLU A 70 -2.85 -8.09 9.89
CA GLU A 70 -3.94 -8.50 10.77
C GLU A 70 -5.30 -8.26 10.10
N LEU A 71 -5.52 -7.08 9.53
CA LEU A 71 -6.75 -6.76 8.78
C LEU A 71 -7.02 -7.74 7.63
N ILE A 72 -6.01 -8.06 6.83
CA ILE A 72 -6.15 -9.02 5.72
C ILE A 72 -6.51 -10.43 6.23
N GLN A 73 -5.90 -10.87 7.34
CA GLN A 73 -6.21 -12.18 7.93
C GLN A 73 -7.65 -12.25 8.47
N VAL A 74 -8.15 -11.17 9.08
CA VAL A 74 -9.51 -11.11 9.59
C VAL A 74 -10.53 -11.18 8.44
N GLU A 75 -10.32 -10.39 7.38
CA GLU A 75 -11.18 -10.42 6.19
C GLU A 75 -11.21 -11.80 5.50
N ASP A 76 -10.06 -12.49 5.44
CA ASP A 76 -9.99 -13.85 4.88
C ASP A 76 -10.73 -14.89 5.75
N MET A 77 -10.67 -14.75 7.07
CA MET A 77 -11.36 -15.65 8.01
C MET A 77 -12.88 -15.44 7.97
N ASP A 78 -13.37 -14.20 7.93
CA ASP A 78 -14.80 -13.91 7.83
C ASP A 78 -15.38 -14.49 6.54
N ARG A 79 -14.66 -14.33 5.42
CA ARG A 79 -15.04 -14.90 4.13
C ARG A 79 -15.05 -16.43 4.15
N PHE A 80 -14.12 -17.06 4.86
CA PHE A 80 -14.09 -18.50 5.07
C PHE A 80 -15.31 -18.97 5.87
N PHE A 81 -15.62 -18.30 6.99
CA PHE A 81 -16.78 -18.64 7.83
C PHE A 81 -18.11 -18.44 7.10
N GLU A 82 -18.26 -17.37 6.31
CA GLU A 82 -19.44 -17.17 5.46
C GLU A 82 -19.62 -18.30 4.44
N ARG A 83 -18.53 -18.71 3.78
CA ARG A 83 -18.55 -19.82 2.83
C ARG A 83 -18.92 -21.13 3.51
N TYR A 84 -18.37 -21.38 4.69
CA TYR A 84 -18.65 -22.56 5.49
C TYR A 84 -20.11 -22.59 5.97
N ASN A 85 -20.62 -21.47 6.51
CA ASN A 85 -22.01 -21.32 6.92
C ASN A 85 -22.97 -21.51 5.76
N ARG A 86 -22.66 -20.98 4.57
CA ARG A 86 -23.46 -21.21 3.37
C ARG A 86 -23.44 -22.68 2.95
N TYR A 87 -22.30 -23.35 3.03
CA TYR A 87 -22.16 -24.77 2.70
C TYR A 87 -22.96 -25.67 3.66
N TRP A 88 -22.87 -25.45 4.98
CA TRP A 88 -23.63 -26.22 5.96
C TRP A 88 -25.12 -25.87 5.97
N GLY A 89 -25.48 -24.60 5.80
CA GLY A 89 -26.87 -24.16 5.74
C GLY A 89 -27.61 -24.64 4.48
N SER A 90 -26.88 -24.89 3.38
CA SER A 90 -27.45 -25.42 2.12
C SER A 90 -27.31 -26.94 1.96
N SER A 91 -26.45 -27.58 2.75
CA SER A 91 -26.31 -29.04 2.71
C SER A 91 -27.55 -29.72 3.28
N GLN A 92 -28.29 -30.42 2.40
CA GLN A 92 -29.51 -31.17 2.72
C GLN A 92 -29.30 -32.38 3.66
N SER A 93 -28.10 -32.56 4.21
CA SER A 93 -27.74 -33.70 5.07
C SER A 93 -28.40 -33.67 6.45
N PHE A 94 -28.97 -32.55 6.90
CA PHE A 94 -29.67 -32.46 8.20
C PHE A 94 -31.20 -32.48 8.14
N ARG A 95 -31.83 -32.60 6.95
CA ARG A 95 -33.30 -32.64 6.86
C ARG A 95 -33.93 -34.04 6.88
N LYS A 96 -33.18 -35.13 7.03
CA LYS A 96 -33.73 -36.49 7.14
C LYS A 96 -33.27 -37.20 8.41
N GLY A 97 -33.87 -36.83 9.55
CA GLY A 97 -33.63 -37.49 10.83
C GLY A 97 -34.81 -37.54 11.80
N GLY A 98 -36.00 -37.05 11.41
CA GLY A 98 -37.21 -37.17 12.23
C GLY A 98 -37.97 -38.45 11.92
N LYS A 99 -37.58 -39.59 12.53
CA LYS A 99 -38.50 -40.75 12.62
C LYS A 99 -39.55 -40.42 13.68
N LEU A 100 -40.77 -40.10 13.25
CA LEU A 100 -41.96 -40.23 14.08
C LEU A 100 -42.12 -41.71 14.42
N VAL A 101 -41.86 -42.06 15.68
CA VAL A 101 -42.19 -43.38 16.23
C VAL A 101 -43.63 -43.28 16.73
N ASN A 102 -44.57 -43.86 15.98
CA ASN A 102 -45.90 -44.16 16.50
C ASN A 102 -45.81 -45.46 17.32
N ARG A 103 -46.24 -45.39 18.58
CA ARG A 103 -46.67 -46.53 19.39
C ARG A 103 -47.99 -46.18 20.04
#